data_AF-D4VCY3-F1
#
_entry.id   AF-D4VCY3-F1
#
_cell.length_a   1.000
_cell.length_b   1.000
_cell.length_c   1.000
_cell.angle_alpha   90.00
_cell.angle_beta   90.00
_cell.angle_gamma   90.00
#
_symmetry.space_group_name_H-M   'P 1'
#
loop_
_entity.id
_entity.type
_entity.pdbx_description
1 polymer ?
#
loop_
_entity_poly.entity_id
_entity_poly.type
_entity_poly.pdbx_seq_one_letter_code
_entity_poly.pdbx_strand_id
1 'polypeptide(L)'
;MLHLIGKNLWARRYRNGWLLAELIIVSMVIWVLTDPIVVTTHDRGLPTGITEEGMYRLNLAAVSSKSARFEAGEDTPEARAANVRRILSRIRDYEDVRYATLQFRDVGPFCSSSWSRSLNTDSLHYYPYMVMFFEPQSQFFSTFGFEEVEGQTNEELDRMPFENKEVVMTVDPVPGVVSLGYHYVDFKTDTLNWIIKATIGKLRMRNGMQPQNVLAEPQQLEKFEIPEEVCIVFRTKPAINETQFMQHFRPWAEKELRVGNLYMRSVKSYHEVIADNDEENTVNYTYRVNLLMGGFFLISLCLGVSGTFWMQTRSRREEVGIMKSFGARSVYIIRMLLGEGIVISTLATLTGCLIYLQYALKEGLYTNMWNEQEILPIYWVNRFPLHFLGVSLIVWIILLIVVSIGIYIPARSISRITPVDALRDE
;
A
#
# COMPACT_ATOMS: atom_id res chain seq x y z
N MET A 1 3.13 41.39 21.59
CA MET A 1 1.93 40.64 21.16
C MET A 1 1.77 39.34 21.95
N LEU A 2 2.77 38.46 22.03
CA LEU A 2 2.71 37.20 22.80
C LEU A 2 2.38 37.38 24.30
N HIS A 3 2.93 38.41 24.96
CA HIS A 3 2.61 38.71 26.37
C HIS A 3 1.13 39.09 26.59
N LEU A 4 0.52 39.77 25.62
CA LEU A 4 -0.91 40.13 25.65
C LEU A 4 -1.81 38.92 25.41
N ILE A 5 -1.41 38.04 24.47
CA ILE A 5 -2.06 36.75 24.21
C ILE A 5 -2.08 35.92 25.50
N GLY A 6 -0.94 35.76 26.17
CA GLY A 6 -0.86 35.02 27.43
C GLY A 6 -1.76 35.58 28.53
N LYS A 7 -1.80 36.91 28.70
CA LYS A 7 -2.70 37.56 29.68
C LYS A 7 -4.17 37.35 29.36
N ASN A 8 -4.57 37.46 28.10
CA ASN A 8 -5.96 37.22 27.68
C ASN A 8 -6.38 35.77 27.88
N LEU A 9 -5.49 34.83 27.56
CA LEU A 9 -5.72 33.40 27.77
C LEU A 9 -5.96 33.10 29.25
N TRP A 10 -5.15 33.69 30.14
CA TRP A 10 -5.27 33.53 31.58
C TRP A 10 -6.53 34.18 32.16
N ALA A 11 -6.88 35.37 31.69
CA ALA A 11 -8.09 36.08 32.14
C ALA A 11 -9.38 35.27 31.89
N ARG A 12 -9.39 34.42 30.85
CA ARG A 12 -10.52 33.57 30.47
C ARG A 12 -10.25 32.07 30.70
N ARG A 13 -9.42 31.73 31.71
CA ARG A 13 -8.93 30.36 31.97
C ARG A 13 -9.99 29.27 32.02
N TYR A 14 -11.18 29.53 32.57
CA TYR A 14 -12.23 28.50 32.69
C TYR A 14 -12.80 28.11 31.33
N ARG A 15 -13.15 29.11 30.50
CA ARG A 15 -13.67 28.87 29.15
C ARG A 15 -12.59 28.33 28.21
N ASN A 16 -11.38 28.89 28.29
CA ASN A 16 -10.26 28.42 27.49
C ASN A 16 -9.79 27.02 27.92
N GLY A 17 -9.94 26.66 29.20
CA GLY A 17 -9.66 25.31 29.71
C GLY A 17 -10.61 24.26 29.14
N TRP A 18 -11.90 24.55 29.05
CA TRP A 18 -12.86 23.67 28.38
C TRP A 18 -12.55 23.47 26.90
N LEU A 19 -12.24 24.55 26.18
CA LEU A 19 -11.84 24.46 24.77
C LEU A 19 -10.54 23.71 24.57
N LEU A 20 -9.58 23.88 25.47
CA LEU A 20 -8.34 23.12 25.47
C LEU A 20 -8.63 21.63 25.65
N ALA A 21 -9.48 21.26 26.61
CA ALA A 21 -9.87 19.87 26.86
C ALA A 21 -10.61 19.26 25.65
N GLU A 22 -11.53 19.99 25.05
CA GLU A 22 -12.21 19.60 23.81
C GLU A 22 -11.19 19.33 22.69
N LEU A 23 -10.26 20.26 22.47
CA LEU A 23 -9.25 20.12 21.42
C LEU A 23 -8.25 18.99 21.68
N ILE A 24 -7.95 18.68 22.94
CA ILE A 24 -7.12 17.52 23.29
C ILE A 24 -7.81 16.24 22.81
N ILE A 25 -9.09 16.06 23.14
CA ILE A 25 -9.86 14.89 22.71
C ILE A 25 -9.96 14.84 21.19
N VAL A 26 -10.30 15.96 20.56
CA VAL A 26 -10.36 16.08 19.10
C VAL A 26 -9.03 15.70 18.46
N SER A 27 -7.89 16.19 18.98
CA SER A 27 -6.58 15.88 18.41
C SER A 27 -6.25 14.39 18.47
N MET A 28 -6.64 13.69 19.55
CA MET A 28 -6.49 12.24 19.64
C MET A 28 -7.37 11.50 18.62
N VAL A 29 -8.62 11.93 18.44
CA VAL A 29 -9.53 11.34 17.45
C VAL A 29 -9.01 11.57 16.03
N ILE A 30 -8.56 12.79 15.70
CA ILE A 30 -7.94 13.09 14.40
C ILE A 30 -6.72 12.21 14.19
N TRP A 31 -5.89 12.01 15.23
CA TRP A 31 -4.74 11.13 15.15
C TRP A 31 -5.14 9.71 14.73
N VAL A 32 -6.11 9.10 15.43
CA VAL A 32 -6.63 7.74 15.14
C VAL A 32 -7.17 7.62 13.72
N LEU A 33 -7.82 8.67 13.19
CA LEU A 33 -8.34 8.67 11.83
C LEU A 33 -7.25 8.90 10.77
N THR A 34 -6.25 9.71 11.09
CA THR A 34 -5.21 10.13 10.14
C THR A 34 -4.19 9.04 9.92
N ASP A 35 -3.82 8.29 10.97
CA ASP A 35 -2.74 7.31 10.92
C ASP A 35 -2.96 6.21 9.84
N PRO A 36 -4.11 5.50 9.80
CA PRO A 36 -4.36 4.50 8.75
C PRO A 36 -4.42 5.08 7.34
N ILE A 37 -4.92 6.31 7.20
CA ILE A 37 -5.00 7.01 5.91
C ILE A 37 -3.60 7.30 5.39
N VAL A 38 -2.70 7.82 6.24
CA VAL A 38 -1.32 8.15 5.88
C VAL A 38 -0.56 6.89 5.47
N VAL A 39 -0.59 5.85 6.30
CA VAL A 39 0.14 4.59 6.04
C VAL A 39 -0.36 3.93 4.75
N THR A 40 -1.67 3.78 4.58
CA THR A 40 -2.20 3.10 3.39
C THR A 40 -2.00 3.92 2.11
N THR A 41 -2.06 5.25 2.19
CA THR A 41 -1.78 6.12 1.03
C THR A 41 -0.31 6.05 0.65
N HIS A 42 0.59 6.03 1.63
CA HIS A 42 2.02 5.84 1.41
C HIS A 42 2.30 4.49 0.73
N ASP A 43 1.81 3.39 1.30
CA ASP A 43 2.14 2.03 0.82
C ASP A 43 1.60 1.76 -0.59
N ARG A 44 0.45 2.35 -0.95
CA ARG A 44 -0.10 2.27 -2.31
C ARG A 44 0.76 3.02 -3.34
N GLY A 45 1.44 4.09 -2.93
CA GLY A 45 2.33 4.87 -3.78
C GLY A 45 3.69 4.23 -4.04
N LEU A 46 4.02 3.13 -3.35
CA LEU A 46 5.28 2.42 -3.55
C LEU A 46 5.28 1.64 -4.88
N PRO A 47 6.47 1.47 -5.50
CA PRO A 47 6.60 0.69 -6.73
C PRO A 47 6.24 -0.77 -6.50
N THR A 48 5.79 -1.45 -7.56
CA THR A 48 5.36 -2.85 -7.48
C THR A 48 6.50 -3.85 -7.62
N GLY A 49 7.65 -3.41 -8.13
CA GLY A 49 8.83 -4.26 -8.36
C GLY A 49 8.71 -5.18 -9.60
N ILE A 50 7.62 -5.06 -10.36
CA ILE A 50 7.39 -5.75 -11.63
C ILE A 50 6.88 -4.76 -12.67
N THR A 51 6.98 -5.12 -13.95
CA THR A 51 6.43 -4.28 -15.03
C THR A 51 5.07 -4.82 -15.47
N GLU A 52 3.97 -4.24 -15.01
CA GLU A 52 2.61 -4.74 -15.29
C GLU A 52 2.14 -4.51 -16.74
N GLU A 53 2.69 -3.51 -17.41
CA GLU A 53 2.28 -3.11 -18.76
C GLU A 53 2.51 -4.23 -19.80
N GLY A 54 1.45 -4.53 -20.56
CA GLY A 54 1.49 -5.55 -21.61
C GLY A 54 1.59 -6.98 -21.10
N MET A 55 1.33 -7.24 -19.80
CA MET A 55 1.24 -8.59 -19.26
C MET A 55 -0.18 -9.15 -19.32
N TYR A 56 -0.28 -10.45 -19.55
CA TYR A 56 -1.52 -11.19 -19.63
C TYR A 56 -1.39 -12.53 -18.92
N ARG A 57 -2.50 -13.00 -18.34
CA ARG A 57 -2.60 -14.31 -17.71
C ARG A 57 -3.65 -15.14 -18.43
N LEU A 58 -3.25 -16.34 -18.82
CA LEU A 58 -4.07 -17.34 -19.49
C LEU A 58 -4.27 -18.54 -18.57
N ASN A 59 -5.54 -18.83 -18.28
CA ASN A 59 -5.95 -19.99 -17.51
C ASN A 59 -6.36 -21.13 -18.43
N LEU A 60 -5.95 -22.34 -18.09
CA LEU A 60 -6.26 -23.56 -18.84
C LEU A 60 -7.46 -24.28 -18.23
N ALA A 61 -8.10 -25.12 -19.05
CA ALA A 61 -9.09 -26.09 -18.61
C ALA A 61 -8.87 -27.42 -19.33
N ALA A 62 -9.30 -28.50 -18.68
CA ALA A 62 -9.28 -29.84 -19.24
C ALA A 62 -10.65 -30.21 -19.82
N VAL A 63 -10.64 -30.97 -20.91
CA VAL A 63 -11.82 -31.64 -21.45
C VAL A 63 -12.29 -32.67 -20.43
N SER A 64 -13.59 -32.68 -20.13
CA SER A 64 -14.15 -33.65 -19.20
C SER A 64 -13.97 -35.09 -19.71
N SER A 65 -13.59 -36.01 -18.83
CA SER A 65 -13.49 -37.45 -19.11
C SER A 65 -14.78 -38.09 -19.62
N LYS A 66 -15.94 -37.43 -19.45
CA LYS A 66 -17.24 -37.86 -19.97
C LYS A 66 -17.51 -37.41 -21.42
N SER A 67 -16.67 -36.53 -21.96
CA SER A 67 -16.82 -35.99 -23.31
C SER A 67 -16.35 -36.99 -24.37
N ALA A 68 -17.03 -37.06 -25.50
CA ALA A 68 -16.58 -37.85 -26.65
C ALA A 68 -15.24 -37.37 -27.25
N ARG A 69 -14.82 -36.15 -26.92
CA ARG A 69 -13.54 -35.54 -27.36
C ARG A 69 -12.37 -35.82 -26.42
N PHE A 70 -12.61 -36.54 -25.33
CA PHE A 70 -11.56 -36.85 -24.36
C PHE A 70 -10.65 -37.95 -24.89
N GLU A 71 -9.35 -37.68 -24.88
CA GLU A 71 -8.32 -38.61 -25.32
C GLU A 71 -7.59 -39.17 -24.10
N ALA A 72 -7.86 -40.43 -23.73
CA ALA A 72 -7.29 -41.03 -22.52
C ALA A 72 -5.75 -41.10 -22.53
N GLY A 73 -5.13 -41.19 -23.71
CA GLY A 73 -3.67 -41.18 -23.86
C GLY A 73 -3.03 -39.82 -23.57
N GLU A 74 -3.80 -38.73 -23.63
CA GLU A 74 -3.35 -37.35 -23.42
C GLU A 74 -3.60 -36.86 -21.98
N ASP A 75 -3.95 -37.78 -21.07
CA ASP A 75 -4.36 -37.47 -19.69
C ASP A 75 -3.33 -37.85 -18.61
N THR A 76 -2.21 -38.46 -18.98
CA THR A 76 -1.13 -38.73 -18.01
C THR A 76 -0.44 -37.44 -17.59
N PRO A 77 0.18 -37.37 -16.39
CA PRO A 77 0.91 -36.17 -15.95
C PRO A 77 1.96 -35.70 -16.96
N GLU A 78 2.68 -36.64 -17.58
CA GLU A 78 3.71 -36.35 -18.58
C GLU A 78 3.11 -35.82 -19.88
N ALA A 79 1.99 -36.40 -20.33
CA ALA A 79 1.28 -35.94 -21.53
C ALA A 79 0.68 -34.54 -21.31
N ARG A 80 0.06 -34.29 -20.16
CA ARG A 80 -0.45 -32.97 -19.78
C ARG A 80 0.68 -31.94 -19.72
N ALA A 81 1.82 -32.26 -19.13
CA ALA A 81 2.98 -31.37 -19.09
C ALA A 81 3.52 -31.08 -20.51
N ALA A 82 3.64 -32.10 -21.37
CA ALA A 82 4.04 -31.92 -22.76
C ALA A 82 3.05 -31.03 -23.54
N ASN A 83 1.75 -31.18 -23.30
CA ASN A 83 0.71 -30.36 -23.92
C ASN A 83 0.76 -28.90 -23.46
N VAL A 84 1.01 -28.65 -22.17
CA VAL A 84 1.25 -27.27 -21.67
C VAL A 84 2.49 -26.66 -22.34
N ARG A 85 3.59 -27.40 -22.48
CA ARG A 85 4.80 -26.90 -23.17
C ARG A 85 4.53 -26.57 -24.64
N ARG A 86 3.71 -27.37 -25.33
CA ARG A 86 3.25 -27.08 -26.72
C ARG A 86 2.37 -25.85 -26.80
N ILE A 87 1.49 -25.62 -25.82
CA ILE A 87 0.68 -24.40 -25.74
C ILE A 87 1.60 -23.19 -25.50
N LEU A 88 2.54 -23.30 -24.56
CA LEU A 88 3.51 -22.26 -24.25
C LEU A 88 4.36 -21.90 -25.48
N SER A 89 4.83 -22.89 -26.25
CA SER A 89 5.58 -22.63 -27.48
C SER A 89 4.74 -21.88 -28.52
N ARG A 90 3.48 -22.29 -28.74
CA ARG A 90 2.56 -21.58 -29.64
C ARG A 90 2.34 -20.13 -29.24
N ILE A 91 2.28 -19.84 -27.94
CA ILE A 91 2.15 -18.47 -27.43
C ILE A 91 3.44 -17.68 -27.67
N ARG A 92 4.62 -18.28 -27.43
CA ARG A 92 5.92 -17.64 -27.70
C ARG A 92 6.12 -17.30 -29.18
N ASP A 93 5.59 -18.14 -30.07
CA ASP A 93 5.68 -17.95 -31.52
C ASP A 93 4.67 -16.93 -32.07
N TYR A 94 3.73 -16.43 -31.23
CA TYR A 94 2.76 -15.42 -31.64
C TYR A 94 3.45 -14.06 -31.87
N GLU A 95 3.16 -13.42 -33.01
CA GLU A 95 3.90 -12.24 -33.51
C GLU A 95 4.05 -11.10 -32.49
N ASP A 96 3.03 -10.84 -31.69
CA ASP A 96 3.01 -9.74 -30.72
C ASP A 96 3.57 -10.10 -29.35
N VAL A 97 3.83 -11.38 -29.08
CA VAL A 97 4.37 -11.85 -27.80
C VAL A 97 5.89 -11.71 -27.78
N ARG A 98 6.43 -11.25 -26.65
CA ARG A 98 7.87 -11.09 -26.42
C ARG A 98 8.45 -12.16 -25.51
N TYR A 99 7.78 -12.43 -24.39
CA TYR A 99 8.18 -13.44 -23.41
C TYR A 99 6.94 -14.18 -22.91
N ALA A 100 7.09 -15.47 -22.60
CA ALA A 100 6.02 -16.24 -21.97
C ALA A 100 6.61 -17.32 -21.06
N THR A 101 5.97 -17.50 -19.91
CA THR A 101 6.38 -18.41 -18.83
C THR A 101 5.17 -19.09 -18.18
N LEU A 102 5.44 -19.97 -17.22
CA LEU A 102 4.44 -20.64 -16.39
C LEU A 102 4.40 -19.99 -15.01
N GLN A 103 3.20 -19.94 -14.43
CA GLN A 103 2.97 -19.56 -13.05
C GLN A 103 2.27 -20.72 -12.33
N PHE A 104 2.77 -21.08 -11.15
CA PHE A 104 2.32 -22.24 -10.41
C PHE A 104 1.50 -21.89 -9.15
N ARG A 105 0.51 -22.73 -8.85
CA ARG A 105 -0.33 -22.74 -7.63
C ARG A 105 -1.07 -21.45 -7.31
N ASP A 106 -1.23 -20.58 -8.31
CA ASP A 106 -1.70 -19.21 -8.10
C ASP A 106 -0.91 -18.50 -6.97
N VAL A 107 0.41 -18.71 -6.94
CA VAL A 107 1.31 -18.02 -6.02
C VAL A 107 2.27 -17.16 -6.82
N GLY A 108 2.29 -15.86 -6.52
CA GLY A 108 3.12 -14.89 -7.21
C GLY A 108 2.63 -13.46 -7.01
N PRO A 109 3.22 -12.49 -7.75
CA PRO A 109 2.87 -11.09 -7.61
C PRO A 109 1.38 -10.87 -7.91
N PHE A 110 0.62 -10.32 -6.96
CA PHE A 110 -0.81 -10.02 -7.07
C PHE A 110 -1.73 -11.23 -7.31
N CYS A 111 -1.31 -12.43 -6.95
CA CYS A 111 -2.19 -13.60 -6.92
C CYS A 111 -3.10 -13.63 -5.67
N SER A 112 -4.17 -14.42 -5.74
CA SER A 112 -5.11 -14.58 -4.61
C SER A 112 -4.45 -15.29 -3.41
N SER A 113 -3.56 -16.23 -3.70
CA SER A 113 -2.88 -17.06 -2.72
C SER A 113 -1.46 -16.57 -2.47
N SER A 114 -1.02 -16.71 -1.22
CA SER A 114 0.33 -16.34 -0.82
C SER A 114 0.88 -17.29 0.22
N TRP A 115 2.15 -17.64 0.07
CA TRP A 115 2.86 -18.50 0.99
C TRP A 115 3.98 -17.71 1.64
N SER A 116 4.15 -17.83 2.95
CA SER A 116 5.20 -17.14 3.69
C SER A 116 6.05 -18.15 4.49
N ARG A 117 7.36 -17.96 4.47
CA ARG A 117 8.35 -18.66 5.30
C ARG A 117 9.26 -17.63 5.98
N SER A 118 10.23 -18.06 6.76
CA SER A 118 11.18 -17.17 7.42
C SER A 118 12.60 -17.70 7.37
N LEU A 119 13.57 -16.79 7.14
CA LEU A 119 14.99 -17.06 7.30
C LEU A 119 15.35 -16.83 8.76
N ASN A 120 15.77 -17.88 9.46
CA ASN A 120 16.25 -17.74 10.84
C ASN A 120 17.76 -17.56 10.81
N THR A 121 18.25 -16.42 11.28
CA THR A 121 19.70 -16.18 11.41
C THR A 121 20.21 -16.60 12.79
N ASP A 122 19.37 -16.49 13.81
CA ASP A 122 19.62 -16.94 15.18
C ASP A 122 18.28 -17.18 15.90
N SER A 123 18.31 -17.71 17.13
CA SER A 123 17.15 -18.01 17.99
C SER A 123 16.21 -16.83 18.23
N LEU A 124 16.69 -15.59 18.03
CA LEU A 124 15.96 -14.36 18.31
C LEU A 124 15.55 -13.55 17.07
N HIS A 125 16.10 -13.86 15.89
CA HIS A 125 15.90 -13.07 14.68
C HIS A 125 15.49 -13.96 13.51
N TYR A 126 14.31 -13.67 12.98
CA TYR A 126 13.80 -14.28 11.75
C TYR A 126 13.33 -13.21 10.78
N TYR A 127 13.61 -13.43 9.50
CA TYR A 127 13.25 -12.54 8.39
C TYR A 127 12.25 -13.26 7.50
N PRO A 128 10.95 -12.93 7.58
CA PRO A 128 9.95 -13.56 6.76
C PRO A 128 10.12 -13.15 5.30
N TYR A 129 9.67 -14.04 4.43
CA TYR A 129 9.68 -13.86 3.00
C TYR A 129 8.50 -14.61 2.39
N MET A 130 7.99 -14.10 1.30
CA MET A 130 6.96 -14.76 0.52
C MET A 130 7.61 -15.72 -0.48
N VAL A 131 6.93 -16.80 -0.81
CA VAL A 131 7.43 -17.80 -1.77
C VAL A 131 6.71 -17.62 -3.09
N MET A 132 7.43 -17.74 -4.19
CA MET A 132 6.88 -17.95 -5.53
C MET A 132 7.64 -19.09 -6.21
N PHE A 133 7.06 -19.62 -7.29
CA PHE A 133 7.63 -20.75 -8.03
C PHE A 133 7.86 -20.36 -9.48
N PHE A 134 8.93 -20.89 -10.08
CA PHE A 134 9.21 -20.69 -11.49
C PHE A 134 9.80 -21.94 -12.13
N GLU A 135 9.62 -22.11 -13.43
CA GLU A 135 10.32 -23.15 -14.19
C GLU A 135 11.64 -22.54 -14.70
N PRO A 136 12.81 -23.14 -14.40
CA PRO A 136 14.08 -22.69 -14.97
C PRO A 136 14.02 -22.64 -16.51
N GLN A 137 14.73 -21.69 -17.12
CA GLN A 137 14.79 -21.55 -18.58
C GLN A 137 13.44 -21.31 -19.27
N SER A 138 12.47 -20.77 -18.53
CA SER A 138 11.11 -20.49 -19.04
C SER A 138 10.84 -19.01 -19.34
N GLN A 139 11.85 -18.13 -19.37
CA GLN A 139 11.70 -16.67 -19.53
C GLN A 139 10.87 -16.01 -18.41
N PHE A 140 10.89 -16.59 -17.20
CA PHE A 140 10.09 -16.13 -16.06
C PHE A 140 10.44 -14.70 -15.67
N PHE A 141 11.73 -14.40 -15.51
CA PHE A 141 12.18 -13.11 -14.98
C PHE A 141 11.91 -11.99 -15.98
N SER A 142 12.18 -12.22 -17.27
CA SER A 142 11.88 -11.26 -18.34
C SER A 142 10.38 -11.08 -18.58
N THR A 143 9.57 -12.13 -18.35
CA THR A 143 8.10 -12.02 -18.47
C THR A 143 7.54 -11.09 -17.40
N PHE A 144 7.92 -11.25 -16.13
CA PHE A 144 7.48 -10.36 -15.04
C PHE A 144 8.18 -9.00 -15.04
N GLY A 145 9.39 -8.93 -15.63
CA GLY A 145 10.17 -7.70 -15.70
C GLY A 145 10.51 -7.19 -14.30
N PHE A 146 11.13 -8.05 -13.49
CA PHE A 146 11.58 -7.69 -12.15
C PHE A 146 12.65 -6.62 -12.20
N GLU A 147 12.76 -5.83 -11.14
CA GLU A 147 13.86 -4.88 -10.98
C GLU A 147 15.21 -5.62 -10.94
N GLU A 148 16.12 -5.23 -11.83
CA GLU A 148 17.46 -5.81 -11.98
C GLU A 148 18.42 -5.21 -10.94
N VAL A 149 19.06 -6.06 -10.16
CA VAL A 149 19.88 -5.68 -8.99
C VAL A 149 21.18 -6.49 -8.96
N GLU A 150 22.16 -6.02 -8.18
CA GLU A 150 23.47 -6.66 -8.01
C GLU A 150 24.19 -6.98 -9.35
N GLY A 151 23.87 -6.24 -10.42
CA GLY A 151 24.46 -6.42 -11.74
C GLY A 151 23.94 -7.64 -12.53
N GLN A 152 22.88 -8.30 -12.06
CA GLN A 152 22.25 -9.42 -12.75
C GLN A 152 21.03 -8.97 -13.55
N THR A 153 20.97 -9.33 -14.83
CA THR A 153 19.82 -9.00 -15.70
C THR A 153 18.77 -10.09 -15.71
N ASN A 154 17.51 -9.75 -16.02
CA ASN A 154 16.43 -10.73 -16.12
C ASN A 154 16.73 -11.81 -17.18
N GLU A 155 17.33 -11.41 -18.31
CA GLU A 155 17.69 -12.35 -19.39
C GLU A 155 18.83 -13.30 -18.99
N GLU A 156 19.76 -12.86 -18.13
CA GLU A 156 20.78 -13.75 -17.57
C GLU A 156 20.17 -14.76 -16.63
N LEU A 157 19.31 -14.33 -15.69
CA LEU A 157 18.59 -15.21 -14.77
C LEU A 157 17.76 -16.25 -15.52
N ASP A 158 17.12 -15.85 -16.62
CA ASP A 158 16.35 -16.76 -17.48
C ASP A 158 17.21 -17.80 -18.19
N ARG A 159 18.52 -17.57 -18.36
CA ARG A 159 19.45 -18.55 -18.96
C ARG A 159 20.15 -19.42 -17.92
N MET A 160 20.13 -19.02 -16.64
CA MET A 160 20.83 -19.73 -15.57
C MET A 160 20.21 -21.12 -15.33
N PRO A 161 21.04 -22.18 -15.27
CA PRO A 161 20.59 -23.46 -14.73
C PRO A 161 20.48 -23.34 -13.20
N PHE A 162 19.44 -23.95 -12.63
CA PHE A 162 19.28 -24.08 -11.18
C PHE A 162 19.35 -25.55 -10.79
N GLU A 163 20.26 -25.88 -9.89
CA GLU A 163 20.41 -27.19 -9.27
C GLU A 163 19.51 -27.31 -8.03
N ASN A 164 19.53 -28.49 -7.41
CA ASN A 164 18.74 -28.74 -6.22
C ASN A 164 19.15 -27.79 -5.08
N LYS A 165 18.17 -27.08 -4.49
CA LYS A 165 18.33 -26.11 -3.39
C LYS A 165 19.02 -24.79 -3.73
N GLU A 166 19.16 -24.49 -5.02
CA GLU A 166 19.50 -23.14 -5.48
C GLU A 166 18.22 -22.35 -5.73
N VAL A 167 18.17 -21.10 -5.28
CA VAL A 167 16.98 -20.25 -5.35
C VAL A 167 17.32 -18.84 -5.81
N VAL A 168 16.30 -18.11 -6.24
CA VAL A 168 16.38 -16.67 -6.44
C VAL A 168 15.74 -15.98 -5.25
N MET A 169 16.38 -14.96 -4.71
CA MET A 169 15.88 -14.23 -3.55
C MET A 169 15.93 -12.73 -3.83
N THR A 170 14.99 -11.97 -3.29
CA THR A 170 15.13 -10.51 -3.31
C THR A 170 16.42 -10.05 -2.64
N VAL A 171 17.07 -9.01 -3.17
CA VAL A 171 18.29 -8.39 -2.60
C VAL A 171 18.11 -7.98 -1.14
N ASP A 172 19.18 -8.01 -0.34
CA ASP A 172 19.21 -7.69 1.08
C ASP A 172 18.09 -8.38 1.89
N PRO A 173 17.95 -9.72 1.81
CA PRO A 173 16.92 -10.44 2.56
C PRO A 173 17.18 -10.43 4.06
N VAL A 174 18.46 -10.31 4.44
CA VAL A 174 18.96 -10.18 5.80
C VAL A 174 19.85 -8.93 5.85
N PRO A 175 19.57 -7.94 6.72
CA PRO A 175 20.35 -6.71 6.79
C PRO A 175 21.84 -6.97 7.09
N GLY A 176 22.72 -6.37 6.29
CA GLY A 176 24.17 -6.44 6.49
C GLY A 176 24.82 -7.73 6.00
N VAL A 177 24.07 -8.62 5.34
CA VAL A 177 24.56 -9.87 4.77
C VAL A 177 24.48 -9.79 3.25
N VAL A 178 25.57 -10.16 2.57
CA VAL A 178 25.59 -10.24 1.10
C VAL A 178 24.62 -11.33 0.64
N SER A 179 23.72 -10.97 -0.27
CA SER A 179 22.65 -11.85 -0.76
C SER A 179 23.20 -13.01 -1.58
N LEU A 180 24.03 -12.72 -2.59
CA LEU A 180 24.57 -13.72 -3.50
C LEU A 180 25.51 -14.71 -2.79
N GLY A 181 25.25 -15.99 -3.00
CA GLY A 181 25.98 -17.09 -2.38
C GLY A 181 25.65 -17.30 -0.91
N TYR A 182 24.66 -16.59 -0.35
CA TYR A 182 24.25 -16.81 1.03
C TYR A 182 23.61 -18.19 1.20
N HIS A 183 24.07 -18.89 2.23
CA HIS A 183 23.57 -20.20 2.62
C HIS A 183 22.63 -20.07 3.83
N TYR A 184 21.44 -20.67 3.75
CA TYR A 184 20.50 -20.71 4.88
C TYR A 184 19.90 -22.09 5.10
N VAL A 185 19.51 -22.36 6.35
CA VAL A 185 18.86 -23.62 6.75
C VAL A 185 17.37 -23.36 6.96
N ASP A 186 16.52 -24.16 6.34
CA ASP A 186 15.09 -24.20 6.69
C ASP A 186 14.88 -25.14 7.89
N PHE A 187 14.95 -24.58 9.09
CA PHE A 187 14.83 -25.32 10.35
C PHE A 187 13.52 -26.13 10.50
N LYS A 188 12.49 -25.87 9.69
CA LYS A 188 11.22 -26.60 9.76
C LYS A 188 11.19 -27.84 8.86
N THR A 189 11.98 -27.88 7.79
CA THR A 189 11.82 -28.90 6.74
C THR A 189 13.10 -29.67 6.43
N ASP A 190 14.29 -29.11 6.66
CA ASP A 190 15.53 -29.70 6.16
C ASP A 190 16.76 -29.36 7.01
N THR A 191 17.75 -30.26 7.01
CA THR A 191 19.07 -30.06 7.64
C THR A 191 20.12 -29.52 6.64
N LEU A 192 19.75 -29.39 5.38
CA LEU A 192 20.64 -29.02 4.27
C LEU A 192 20.49 -27.54 3.88
N ASN A 193 21.61 -26.93 3.49
CA ASN A 193 21.71 -25.51 3.16
C ASN A 193 21.13 -25.21 1.76
N TRP A 194 20.19 -24.26 1.71
CA TRP A 194 19.75 -23.59 0.49
C TRP A 194 20.71 -22.47 0.11
N ILE A 195 20.89 -22.20 -1.19
CA ILE A 195 21.82 -21.21 -1.72
C ILE A 195 21.07 -20.16 -2.53
N ILE A 196 21.27 -18.88 -2.19
CA ILE A 196 20.82 -17.78 -3.02
C ILE A 196 21.78 -17.65 -4.22
N LYS A 197 21.36 -18.13 -5.39
CA LYS A 197 22.17 -18.12 -6.61
C LYS A 197 22.02 -16.83 -7.40
N ALA A 198 20.83 -16.24 -7.37
CA ALA A 198 20.54 -15.00 -8.06
C ALA A 198 19.63 -14.11 -7.21
N THR A 199 19.58 -12.84 -7.58
CA THR A 199 18.80 -11.83 -6.89
C THR A 199 17.91 -11.02 -7.82
N ILE A 200 16.82 -10.53 -7.24
CA ILE A 200 15.86 -9.62 -7.88
C ILE A 200 15.56 -8.46 -6.92
N GLY A 201 15.05 -7.34 -7.43
CA GLY A 201 14.56 -6.27 -6.56
C GLY A 201 13.38 -6.70 -5.69
N LYS A 202 13.13 -5.96 -4.61
CA LYS A 202 11.97 -6.18 -3.74
C LYS A 202 10.70 -5.97 -4.56
N LEU A 203 9.68 -6.78 -4.32
CA LEU A 203 8.41 -6.64 -5.02
C LEU A 203 7.22 -6.64 -4.08
N ARG A 204 6.15 -6.02 -4.54
CA ARG A 204 4.87 -5.95 -3.85
C ARG A 204 4.02 -7.13 -4.30
N MET A 205 3.61 -7.97 -3.34
CA MET A 205 2.83 -9.17 -3.64
C MET A 205 1.31 -8.92 -3.67
N ARG A 206 0.82 -7.84 -3.06
CA ARG A 206 -0.60 -7.44 -3.08
C ARG A 206 -0.72 -5.93 -3.00
N ASN A 207 -1.83 -5.36 -3.46
CA ASN A 207 -2.07 -3.94 -3.24
C ASN A 207 -2.22 -3.62 -1.75
N GLY A 208 -1.70 -2.47 -1.34
CA GLY A 208 -1.67 -2.05 0.07
C GLY A 208 -0.56 -2.68 0.92
N MET A 209 0.15 -3.70 0.42
CA MET A 209 1.40 -4.17 1.06
C MET A 209 2.58 -3.31 0.64
N GLN A 210 3.58 -3.21 1.50
CA GLN A 210 4.89 -2.68 1.11
C GLN A 210 5.64 -3.72 0.26
N PRO A 211 6.62 -3.32 -0.56
CA PRO A 211 7.56 -4.27 -1.16
C PRO A 211 8.22 -5.12 -0.08
N GLN A 212 8.27 -6.44 -0.28
CA GLN A 212 8.76 -7.40 0.72
C GLN A 212 9.85 -8.31 0.15
N ASN A 213 10.42 -9.11 1.05
CA ASN A 213 11.24 -10.25 0.69
C ASN A 213 10.43 -11.31 -0.06
N VAL A 214 10.97 -11.76 -1.20
CA VAL A 214 10.39 -12.85 -1.98
C VAL A 214 11.47 -13.84 -2.38
N LEU A 215 11.16 -15.11 -2.23
CA LEU A 215 11.97 -16.23 -2.66
C LEU A 215 11.30 -16.92 -3.84
N ALA A 216 11.99 -17.00 -4.97
CA ALA A 216 11.59 -17.81 -6.13
C ALA A 216 12.27 -19.18 -6.05
N GLU A 217 11.45 -20.22 -5.92
CA GLU A 217 11.92 -21.61 -5.87
C GLU A 217 11.75 -22.27 -7.25
N PRO A 218 12.83 -22.84 -7.83
CA PRO A 218 12.75 -23.52 -9.12
C PRO A 218 11.94 -24.81 -8.98
N GLN A 219 10.99 -25.01 -9.88
CA GLN A 219 10.11 -26.18 -9.89
C GLN A 219 10.00 -26.78 -11.30
N GLN A 220 9.57 -28.03 -11.35
CA GLN A 220 9.32 -28.75 -12.58
C GLN A 220 7.81 -28.85 -12.79
N LEU A 221 7.36 -28.60 -14.01
CA LEU A 221 5.96 -28.64 -14.40
C LEU A 221 5.25 -29.96 -14.01
N GLU A 222 5.96 -31.08 -14.11
CA GLU A 222 5.46 -32.42 -13.81
C GLU A 222 5.06 -32.64 -12.35
N LYS A 223 5.48 -31.75 -11.43
CA LYS A 223 5.15 -31.85 -10.00
C LYS A 223 3.79 -31.24 -9.63
N PHE A 224 3.15 -30.55 -10.56
CA PHE A 224 1.91 -29.80 -10.30
C PHE A 224 0.69 -30.46 -10.96
N GLU A 225 -0.48 -30.25 -10.35
CA GLU A 225 -1.73 -30.70 -10.94
C GLU A 225 -2.12 -29.79 -12.12
N ILE A 226 -2.10 -30.34 -13.34
CA ILE A 226 -2.49 -29.61 -14.56
C ILE A 226 -3.94 -29.94 -14.91
N PRO A 227 -4.81 -28.95 -15.23
CA PRO A 227 -4.54 -27.52 -15.34
C PRO A 227 -4.78 -26.70 -14.05
N GLU A 228 -5.20 -27.32 -12.95
CA GLU A 228 -5.67 -26.62 -11.74
C GLU A 228 -4.61 -25.70 -11.11
N GLU A 229 -3.35 -26.13 -11.09
CA GLU A 229 -2.24 -25.42 -10.46
C GLU A 229 -1.32 -24.71 -11.47
N VAL A 230 -1.64 -24.70 -12.77
CA VAL A 230 -0.73 -24.16 -13.80
C VAL A 230 -1.43 -23.14 -14.68
N CYS A 231 -0.89 -21.92 -14.67
CA CYS A 231 -1.30 -20.82 -15.53
C CYS A 231 -0.16 -20.41 -16.46
N ILE A 232 -0.48 -19.81 -17.60
CA ILE A 232 0.52 -19.23 -18.50
C ILE A 232 0.48 -17.71 -18.34
N VAL A 233 1.64 -17.10 -18.11
CA VAL A 233 1.79 -15.65 -18.08
C VAL A 233 2.66 -15.25 -19.25
N PHE A 234 2.28 -14.21 -19.97
CA PHE A 234 3.05 -13.74 -21.12
C PHE A 234 3.00 -12.21 -21.22
N ARG A 235 4.02 -11.67 -21.87
CA ARG A 235 4.21 -10.24 -22.11
C ARG A 235 4.26 -9.95 -23.60
N THR A 236 3.57 -8.90 -24.04
CA THR A 236 3.63 -8.42 -25.41
C THR A 236 4.85 -7.53 -25.68
N LYS A 237 5.17 -7.32 -26.94
CA LYS A 237 6.13 -6.29 -27.36
C LYS A 237 5.67 -4.89 -26.89
N PRO A 238 6.61 -3.94 -26.70
CA PRO A 238 6.26 -2.60 -26.24
C PRO A 238 5.35 -1.87 -27.22
N ALA A 239 4.54 -0.93 -26.72
CA ALA A 239 3.63 -0.07 -27.48
C ALA A 239 2.47 -0.78 -28.22
N ILE A 240 2.12 -2.00 -27.82
CA ILE A 240 0.93 -2.69 -28.30
C ILE A 240 -0.30 -2.26 -27.50
N ASN A 241 -1.38 -1.88 -28.20
CA ASN A 241 -2.63 -1.52 -27.55
C ASN A 241 -3.35 -2.78 -27.00
N GLU A 242 -3.64 -2.78 -25.70
CA GLU A 242 -4.25 -3.92 -25.01
C GLU A 242 -5.58 -4.37 -25.62
N THR A 243 -6.47 -3.41 -25.92
CA THR A 243 -7.79 -3.72 -26.49
C THR A 243 -7.66 -4.34 -27.89
N GLN A 244 -6.80 -3.77 -28.73
CA GLN A 244 -6.57 -4.28 -30.08
C GLN A 244 -5.93 -5.68 -30.03
N PHE A 245 -4.93 -5.88 -29.17
CA PHE A 245 -4.28 -7.17 -29.00
C PHE A 245 -5.29 -8.25 -28.60
N MET A 246 -6.10 -7.98 -27.57
CA MET A 246 -7.06 -8.97 -27.06
C MET A 246 -8.15 -9.31 -28.08
N GLN A 247 -8.54 -8.38 -28.95
CA GLN A 247 -9.50 -8.64 -30.03
C GLN A 247 -8.98 -9.66 -31.06
N HIS A 248 -7.67 -9.68 -31.33
CA HIS A 248 -7.06 -10.58 -32.30
C HIS A 248 -6.55 -11.88 -31.64
N PHE A 249 -5.96 -11.75 -30.45
CA PHE A 249 -5.39 -12.87 -29.71
C PHE A 249 -6.46 -13.84 -29.22
N ARG A 250 -7.59 -13.38 -28.68
CA ARG A 250 -8.64 -14.28 -28.14
C ARG A 250 -9.17 -15.27 -29.19
N PRO A 251 -9.64 -14.85 -30.38
CA PRO A 251 -10.12 -15.78 -31.40
C PRO A 251 -9.04 -16.76 -31.88
N TRP A 252 -7.80 -16.28 -32.02
CA TRP A 252 -6.67 -17.14 -32.36
C TRP A 252 -6.43 -18.18 -31.27
N ALA A 253 -6.38 -17.76 -30.00
CA ALA A 253 -6.09 -18.62 -28.86
C ALA A 253 -7.16 -19.70 -28.66
N GLU A 254 -8.44 -19.38 -28.85
CA GLU A 254 -9.54 -20.36 -28.77
C GLU A 254 -9.42 -21.48 -29.81
N LYS A 255 -8.87 -21.15 -30.99
CA LYS A 255 -8.70 -22.09 -32.10
C LYS A 255 -7.39 -22.87 -31.99
N GLU A 256 -6.29 -22.17 -31.75
CA GLU A 256 -4.93 -22.70 -31.88
C GLU A 256 -4.35 -23.18 -30.54
N LEU A 257 -4.91 -22.89 -29.37
CA LEU A 257 -4.41 -23.39 -28.07
C LEU A 257 -5.16 -24.61 -27.54
N ARG A 258 -5.89 -25.32 -28.40
CA ARG A 258 -6.45 -26.64 -28.09
C ARG A 258 -5.40 -27.71 -28.39
N VAL A 259 -4.88 -28.35 -27.34
CA VAL A 259 -3.81 -29.35 -27.43
C VAL A 259 -4.12 -30.50 -26.49
N GLY A 260 -4.31 -31.71 -27.05
CA GLY A 260 -4.76 -32.87 -26.30
C GLY A 260 -6.08 -32.57 -25.58
N ASN A 261 -6.14 -32.87 -24.29
CA ASN A 261 -7.29 -32.55 -23.45
C ASN A 261 -7.28 -31.12 -22.90
N LEU A 262 -6.31 -30.26 -23.24
CA LEU A 262 -6.21 -28.90 -22.69
C LEU A 262 -6.69 -27.85 -23.67
N TYR A 263 -7.34 -26.81 -23.14
CA TYR A 263 -7.76 -25.64 -23.91
C TYR A 263 -7.72 -24.37 -23.04
N MET A 264 -7.68 -23.21 -23.69
CA MET A 264 -7.79 -21.92 -23.00
C MET A 264 -9.19 -21.77 -22.38
N ARG A 265 -9.26 -21.61 -21.06
CA ARG A 265 -10.48 -21.25 -20.33
C ARG A 265 -10.75 -19.75 -20.42
N SER A 266 -9.72 -18.95 -20.13
CA SER A 266 -9.81 -17.50 -20.15
C SER A 266 -8.44 -16.87 -20.33
N VAL A 267 -8.42 -15.66 -20.87
CA VAL A 267 -7.25 -14.79 -20.93
C VAL A 267 -7.66 -13.39 -20.50
N LYS A 268 -6.92 -12.83 -19.56
CA LYS A 268 -7.14 -11.51 -18.96
C LYS A 268 -5.84 -10.71 -18.98
N SER A 269 -5.94 -9.39 -19.06
CA SER A 269 -4.77 -8.55 -18.80
C SER A 269 -4.39 -8.62 -17.33
N TYR A 270 -3.12 -8.39 -17.02
CA TYR A 270 -2.64 -8.49 -15.66
C TYR A 270 -3.29 -7.45 -14.74
N HIS A 271 -3.63 -6.26 -15.28
CA HIS A 271 -4.42 -5.26 -14.56
C HIS A 271 -5.81 -5.77 -14.15
N GLU A 272 -6.50 -6.51 -15.02
CA GLU A 272 -7.78 -7.14 -14.70
C GLU A 272 -7.61 -8.23 -13.62
N VAL A 273 -6.55 -9.04 -13.70
CA VAL A 273 -6.22 -10.05 -12.68
C VAL A 273 -5.95 -9.41 -11.31
N ILE A 274 -5.18 -8.32 -11.28
CA ILE A 274 -4.92 -7.57 -10.04
C ILE A 274 -6.23 -7.03 -9.45
N ALA A 275 -7.09 -6.46 -10.29
CA ALA A 275 -8.37 -5.89 -9.85
C ALA A 275 -9.31 -6.96 -9.27
N ASP A 276 -9.43 -8.11 -9.93
CA ASP A 276 -10.25 -9.23 -9.47
C ASP A 276 -9.74 -9.79 -8.14
N ASN A 277 -8.43 -10.02 -8.02
CA ASN A 277 -7.81 -10.56 -6.81
C ASN A 277 -7.89 -9.56 -5.64
N ASP A 278 -7.81 -8.26 -5.89
CA ASP A 278 -8.01 -7.23 -4.87
C ASP A 278 -9.45 -7.21 -4.32
N GLU A 279 -10.43 -7.49 -5.17
CA GLU A 279 -11.84 -7.58 -4.78
C GLU A 279 -12.08 -8.84 -3.96
N GLU A 280 -11.58 -9.99 -4.42
CA GLU A 280 -11.65 -11.26 -3.70
C GLU A 280 -11.00 -11.17 -2.31
N ASN A 281 -9.82 -10.56 -2.22
CA ASN A 281 -9.12 -10.37 -0.95
C ASN A 281 -9.69 -9.23 -0.10
N THR A 282 -10.75 -8.55 -0.54
CA THR A 282 -11.38 -7.38 0.13
C THR A 282 -10.43 -6.21 0.41
N VAL A 283 -9.27 -6.16 -0.24
CA VAL A 283 -8.21 -5.17 -0.03
C VAL A 283 -8.71 -3.78 -0.43
N ASN A 284 -9.35 -3.68 -1.60
CA ASN A 284 -9.89 -2.42 -2.09
C ASN A 284 -11.18 -2.02 -1.35
N TYR A 285 -12.02 -2.98 -0.96
CA TYR A 285 -13.25 -2.70 -0.21
C TYR A 285 -12.94 -2.09 1.16
N THR A 286 -12.11 -2.79 1.96
CA THR A 286 -11.76 -2.36 3.32
C THR A 286 -11.07 -1.00 3.29
N TYR A 287 -10.15 -0.78 2.35
CA TYR A 287 -9.50 0.52 2.17
C TYR A 287 -10.49 1.64 1.81
N ARG A 288 -11.35 1.42 0.80
CA ARG A 288 -12.30 2.45 0.36
C ARG A 288 -13.28 2.81 1.47
N VAL A 289 -13.79 1.83 2.20
CA VAL A 289 -14.67 2.06 3.34
C VAL A 289 -13.95 2.84 4.44
N ASN A 290 -12.73 2.44 4.82
CA ASN A 290 -11.94 3.14 5.84
C ASN A 290 -11.60 4.57 5.41
N LEU A 291 -11.25 4.79 4.15
CA LEU A 291 -10.95 6.13 3.62
C LEU A 291 -12.20 7.02 3.59
N LEU A 292 -13.33 6.50 3.11
CA LEU A 292 -14.58 7.26 3.03
C LEU A 292 -15.15 7.58 4.41
N MET A 293 -15.21 6.58 5.31
CA MET A 293 -15.68 6.79 6.68
C MET A 293 -14.73 7.68 7.46
N GLY A 294 -13.42 7.41 7.39
CA GLY A 294 -12.39 8.21 8.06
C GLY A 294 -12.40 9.67 7.58
N GLY A 295 -12.47 9.88 6.26
CA GLY A 295 -12.60 11.21 5.66
C GLY A 295 -13.89 11.91 6.08
N PHE A 296 -15.03 11.22 6.07
CA PHE A 296 -16.31 11.77 6.51
C PHE A 296 -16.28 12.21 7.98
N PHE A 297 -15.76 11.38 8.89
CA PHE A 297 -15.63 11.72 10.30
C PHE A 297 -14.63 12.84 10.53
N LEU A 298 -13.51 12.84 9.81
CA LEU A 298 -12.51 13.90 9.88
C LEU A 298 -13.10 15.24 9.43
N ILE A 299 -13.82 15.28 8.32
CA ILE A 299 -14.52 16.50 7.84
C ILE A 299 -15.56 16.95 8.87
N SER A 300 -16.39 16.02 9.38
CA SER A 300 -17.42 16.33 10.37
C SER A 300 -16.81 16.94 11.65
N LEU A 301 -15.70 16.38 12.11
CA LEU A 301 -14.95 16.88 13.26
C LEU A 301 -14.33 18.26 12.99
N CYS A 302 -13.76 18.47 11.80
CA CYS A 302 -13.23 19.76 11.37
C CYS A 302 -14.31 20.85 11.33
N LEU A 303 -15.51 20.52 10.84
CA LEU A 303 -16.64 21.43 10.84
C LEU A 303 -17.12 21.75 12.27
N GLY A 304 -17.16 20.75 13.15
CA GLY A 304 -17.48 20.94 14.57
C GLY A 304 -16.54 21.92 15.25
N VAL A 305 -15.23 21.69 15.14
CA VAL A 305 -14.19 22.57 15.72
C VAL A 305 -14.27 23.98 15.13
N SER A 306 -14.42 24.08 13.80
CA SER A 306 -14.58 25.39 13.13
C SER A 306 -15.79 26.15 13.66
N GLY A 307 -16.92 25.45 13.88
CA GLY A 307 -18.14 26.02 14.45
C GLY A 307 -17.95 26.50 15.89
N THR A 308 -17.26 25.72 16.74
CA THR A 308 -16.95 26.11 18.12
C THR A 308 -16.12 27.39 18.15
N PHE A 309 -15.03 27.46 17.36
CA PHE A 309 -14.21 28.66 17.25
C PHE A 309 -14.96 29.84 16.63
N TRP A 310 -15.90 29.57 15.73
CA TRP A 310 -16.73 30.59 15.14
C TRP A 310 -17.58 31.30 16.19
N MET A 311 -18.32 30.53 16.97
CA MET A 311 -19.18 31.05 18.04
C MET A 311 -18.34 31.77 19.11
N GLN A 312 -17.21 31.19 19.49
CA GLN A 312 -16.31 31.80 20.46
C GLN A 312 -15.80 33.16 19.98
N THR A 313 -15.38 33.27 18.72
CA THR A 313 -14.91 34.52 18.13
C THR A 313 -16.05 35.54 18.06
N ARG A 314 -17.27 35.12 17.70
CA ARG A 314 -18.44 35.99 17.65
C ARG A 314 -18.85 36.55 19.01
N SER A 315 -18.72 35.76 20.08
CA SER A 315 -18.96 36.22 21.45
C SER A 315 -18.04 37.36 21.91
N ARG A 316 -16.96 37.64 21.16
CA ARG A 316 -16.00 38.72 21.47
C ARG A 316 -16.26 40.00 20.69
N ARG A 317 -17.45 40.14 20.09
CA ARG A 317 -17.85 41.33 19.32
C ARG A 317 -17.74 42.62 20.13
N GLU A 318 -18.16 42.60 21.39
CA GLU A 318 -18.09 43.76 22.29
C GLU A 318 -16.63 44.20 22.55
N GLU A 319 -15.74 43.25 22.90
CA GLU A 319 -14.32 43.56 23.10
C GLU A 319 -13.69 44.19 21.86
N VAL A 320 -14.03 43.67 20.68
CA VAL A 320 -13.54 44.19 19.40
C VAL A 320 -14.11 45.59 19.13
N GLY A 321 -15.37 45.84 19.50
CA GLY A 321 -15.99 47.17 19.43
C GLY A 321 -15.28 48.20 20.30
N ILE A 322 -14.94 47.83 21.53
CA ILE A 322 -14.17 48.68 22.47
C ILE A 322 -12.76 48.92 21.92
N MET A 323 -12.04 47.89 21.48
CA MET A 323 -10.70 48.07 20.90
C MET A 323 -10.72 49.00 19.69
N LYS A 324 -11.78 48.92 18.86
CA LYS A 324 -11.96 49.81 17.72
C LYS A 324 -12.23 51.26 18.12
N SER A 325 -13.01 51.51 19.17
CA SER A 325 -13.26 52.89 19.64
C SER A 325 -11.97 53.56 20.13
N PHE A 326 -11.03 52.77 20.67
CA PHE A 326 -9.67 53.21 21.00
C PHE A 326 -8.70 53.28 19.80
N GLY A 327 -9.19 53.09 18.57
CA GLY A 327 -8.39 53.25 17.34
C GLY A 327 -7.58 52.02 16.90
N ALA A 328 -7.87 50.83 17.42
CA ALA A 328 -7.18 49.61 16.99
C ALA A 328 -7.47 49.28 15.51
N ARG A 329 -6.42 48.97 14.74
CA ARG A 329 -6.55 48.54 13.34
C ARG A 329 -7.18 47.15 13.24
N SER A 330 -8.10 46.93 12.30
CA SER A 330 -8.76 45.62 12.08
C SER A 330 -7.78 44.45 11.90
N VAL A 331 -6.65 44.68 11.23
CA VAL A 331 -5.60 43.67 11.03
C VAL A 331 -4.95 43.25 12.36
N TYR A 332 -4.77 44.18 13.28
CA TYR A 332 -4.20 43.89 14.61
C TYR A 332 -5.13 42.96 15.39
N ILE A 333 -6.44 43.24 15.37
CA ILE A 333 -7.46 42.44 16.05
C ILE A 333 -7.50 41.02 15.49
N ILE A 334 -7.52 40.86 14.16
CA ILE A 334 -7.52 39.53 13.51
C ILE A 334 -6.26 38.74 13.90
N ARG A 335 -5.07 39.36 13.84
CA ARG A 335 -3.81 38.69 14.22
C ARG A 335 -3.78 38.29 15.69
N MET A 336 -4.34 39.12 16.58
CA MET A 336 -4.44 38.80 18.00
C MET A 336 -5.35 37.59 18.25
N LEU A 337 -6.54 37.56 17.65
CA LEU A 337 -7.50 36.46 17.77
C LEU A 337 -6.94 35.15 17.20
N LEU A 338 -6.31 35.21 16.02
CA LEU A 338 -5.64 34.06 15.41
C LEU A 338 -4.48 33.57 16.29
N GLY A 339 -3.67 34.48 16.84
CA GLY A 339 -2.57 34.13 17.74
C GLY A 339 -3.03 33.40 19.00
N GLU A 340 -4.15 33.83 19.61
CA GLU A 340 -4.76 33.12 20.74
C GLU A 340 -5.21 31.71 20.34
N GLY A 341 -5.88 31.57 19.20
CA GLY A 341 -6.31 30.27 18.67
C GLY A 341 -5.17 29.30 18.38
N ILE A 342 -4.11 29.78 17.71
CA ILE A 342 -2.92 29.00 17.36
C ILE A 342 -2.21 28.50 18.62
N VAL A 343 -2.10 29.33 19.66
CA VAL A 343 -1.46 28.91 20.92
C VAL A 343 -2.29 27.83 21.60
N ILE A 344 -3.61 27.99 21.71
CA ILE A 344 -4.49 26.98 22.31
C ILE A 344 -4.43 25.68 21.51
N SER A 345 -4.57 25.73 20.19
CA SER A 345 -4.59 24.53 19.34
C SER A 345 -3.25 23.80 19.35
N THR A 346 -2.13 24.52 19.39
CA THR A 346 -0.79 23.92 19.49
C THR A 346 -0.61 23.25 20.84
N LEU A 347 -1.00 23.89 21.95
CA LEU A 347 -0.94 23.27 23.27
C LEU A 347 -1.84 22.03 23.35
N ALA A 348 -3.07 22.12 22.83
CA ALA A 348 -3.99 21.00 22.80
C ALA A 348 -3.45 19.81 22.01
N THR A 349 -2.92 20.07 20.80
CA THR A 349 -2.36 19.02 19.95
C THR A 349 -1.13 18.39 20.59
N LEU A 350 -0.23 19.20 21.17
CA LEU A 350 0.94 18.68 21.86
C LEU A 350 0.53 17.78 23.02
N THR A 351 -0.41 18.20 23.86
CA THR A 351 -0.91 17.40 24.98
C THR A 351 -1.64 16.14 24.49
N GLY A 352 -2.48 16.24 23.48
CA GLY A 352 -3.18 15.10 22.89
C GLY A 352 -2.23 14.08 22.27
N CYS A 353 -1.21 14.52 21.54
CA CYS A 353 -0.15 13.65 21.04
C CYS A 353 0.61 12.97 22.18
N LEU A 354 0.95 13.67 23.26
CA LEU A 354 1.64 13.07 24.41
C LEU A 354 0.79 12.01 25.13
N ILE A 355 -0.53 12.23 25.21
CA ILE A 355 -1.46 11.23 25.74
C ILE A 355 -1.56 10.04 24.78
N TYR A 356 -1.70 10.32 23.48
CA TYR A 356 -1.78 9.29 22.45
C TYR A 356 -0.51 8.45 22.38
N LEU A 357 0.66 9.04 22.62
CA LEU A 357 1.94 8.34 22.69
C LEU A 357 1.91 7.19 23.70
N GLN A 358 1.22 7.32 24.82
CA GLN A 358 1.08 6.24 25.81
C GLN A 358 0.31 5.05 25.25
N TYR A 359 -0.72 5.32 24.43
CA TYR A 359 -1.46 4.29 23.72
C TYR A 359 -0.61 3.65 22.62
N ALA A 360 0.06 4.48 21.79
CA ALA A 360 0.92 4.03 20.71
C ALA A 360 2.10 3.17 21.19
N LEU A 361 2.70 3.49 22.35
CA LEU A 361 3.77 2.67 22.94
C LEU A 361 3.27 1.31 23.45
N LYS A 362 1.98 1.17 23.75
CA LYS A 362 1.38 -0.06 24.28
C LYS A 362 0.85 -0.96 23.17
N GLU A 363 0.09 -0.38 22.23
CA GLU A 363 -0.62 -1.12 21.18
C GLU A 363 0.13 -1.10 19.84
N GLY A 364 1.14 -0.25 19.68
CA GLY A 364 1.79 0.03 18.41
C GLY A 364 1.10 1.12 17.59
N LEU A 365 1.68 1.45 16.45
CA LEU A 365 1.10 2.34 15.44
C LEU A 365 0.44 1.50 14.34
N TYR A 366 -0.42 2.12 13.53
CA TYR A 366 -1.06 1.39 12.44
C TYR A 366 -0.03 0.90 11.42
N THR A 367 -0.16 -0.36 10.98
CA THR A 367 0.65 -0.95 9.91
C THR A 367 -0.22 -1.87 9.04
N ASN A 368 0.07 -1.91 7.75
CA ASN A 368 -0.56 -2.87 6.81
C ASN A 368 0.10 -4.26 6.85
N MET A 369 1.15 -4.42 7.65
CA MET A 369 1.98 -5.62 7.73
C MET A 369 1.54 -6.48 8.92
N TRP A 370 1.62 -7.80 8.80
CA TRP A 370 1.13 -8.70 9.86
C TRP A 370 2.13 -8.83 11.01
N ASN A 371 3.43 -8.64 10.76
CA ASN A 371 4.46 -8.57 11.79
C ASN A 371 5.49 -7.47 11.51
N GLU A 372 6.01 -6.84 12.56
CA GLU A 372 7.12 -5.86 12.44
C GLU A 372 8.39 -6.46 11.82
N GLN A 373 8.58 -7.77 11.97
CA GLN A 373 9.68 -8.51 11.37
C GLN A 373 9.53 -8.69 9.84
N GLU A 374 8.34 -8.45 9.27
CA GLU A 374 8.07 -8.51 7.82
C GLU A 374 8.62 -7.32 7.03
N ILE A 375 9.16 -6.33 7.72
CA ILE A 375 9.37 -5.01 7.15
C ILE A 375 10.80 -4.87 6.64
N LEU A 376 11.05 -5.40 5.45
CA LEU A 376 12.24 -5.07 4.67
C LEU A 376 11.83 -4.76 3.21
N PRO A 377 12.04 -3.51 2.74
CA PRO A 377 12.82 -2.43 3.34
C PRO A 377 12.06 -1.60 4.39
N ILE A 378 12.81 -0.91 5.26
CA ILE A 378 12.26 -0.09 6.35
C ILE A 378 11.94 1.32 5.82
N TYR A 379 10.66 1.62 5.65
CA TYR A 379 10.17 2.97 5.34
C TYR A 379 10.02 3.84 6.60
N TRP A 380 9.84 5.15 6.42
CA TRP A 380 9.66 6.09 7.53
C TRP A 380 8.40 5.78 8.37
N VAL A 381 7.33 5.28 7.73
CA VAL A 381 6.10 4.82 8.39
C VAL A 381 6.33 3.60 9.28
N ASN A 382 7.42 2.85 9.10
CA ASN A 382 7.70 1.68 9.91
C ASN A 382 8.59 2.02 11.12
N ARG A 383 9.23 3.19 11.11
CA ARG A 383 10.08 3.63 12.21
C ARG A 383 9.23 4.40 13.20
N PHE A 384 8.94 3.79 14.34
CA PHE A 384 8.08 4.36 15.38
C PHE A 384 8.28 5.87 15.63
N PRO A 385 9.52 6.39 15.85
CA PRO A 385 9.69 7.82 16.12
C PRO A 385 9.36 8.72 14.91
N LEU A 386 9.76 8.32 13.70
CA LEU A 386 9.51 9.11 12.48
C LEU A 386 8.02 9.07 12.12
N HIS A 387 7.41 7.90 12.22
CA HIS A 387 5.99 7.70 11.97
C HIS A 387 5.14 8.55 12.91
N PHE A 388 5.38 8.43 14.21
CA PHE A 388 4.65 9.20 15.22
C PHE A 388 4.84 10.71 15.04
N LEU A 389 6.07 11.19 14.80
CA LEU A 389 6.32 12.62 14.58
C LEU A 389 5.70 13.12 13.28
N GLY A 390 5.79 12.34 12.21
CA GLY A 390 5.22 12.68 10.90
C GLY A 390 3.71 12.81 10.95
N VAL A 391 3.01 11.83 11.53
CA VAL A 391 1.55 11.87 11.70
C VAL A 391 1.15 12.99 12.66
N SER A 392 1.85 13.17 13.78
CA SER A 392 1.58 14.27 14.72
C SER A 392 1.73 15.65 14.06
N LEU A 393 2.70 15.81 13.17
CA LEU A 393 2.86 17.04 12.39
C LEU A 393 1.66 17.27 11.44
N ILE A 394 1.19 16.22 10.77
CA ILE A 394 0.00 16.29 9.90
C ILE A 394 -1.24 16.68 10.72
N VAL A 395 -1.46 16.04 11.87
CA VAL A 395 -2.58 16.35 12.79
C VAL A 395 -2.52 17.81 13.25
N TRP A 396 -1.33 18.30 13.62
CA TRP A 396 -1.12 19.69 14.01
C TRP A 396 -1.44 20.66 12.87
N ILE A 397 -1.01 20.36 11.64
CA ILE A 397 -1.32 21.18 10.45
C ILE A 397 -2.84 21.21 10.19
N ILE A 398 -3.51 20.06 10.24
CA ILE A 398 -4.97 19.95 10.07
C ILE A 398 -5.68 20.83 11.10
N LEU A 399 -5.36 20.67 12.39
CA LEU A 399 -5.97 21.48 13.44
C LEU A 399 -5.66 22.97 13.31
N LEU A 400 -4.43 23.34 12.94
CA LEU A 400 -4.06 24.73 12.72
C LEU A 400 -4.90 25.35 11.61
N ILE A 401 -5.08 24.66 10.48
CA ILE A 401 -5.92 25.12 9.36
C ILE A 401 -7.37 25.29 9.80
N VAL A 402 -7.94 24.26 10.43
CA VAL A 402 -9.34 24.23 10.88
C VAL A 402 -9.63 25.36 11.87
N VAL A 403 -8.80 25.51 12.89
CA VAL A 403 -8.93 26.56 13.90
C VAL A 403 -8.75 27.95 13.27
N SER A 404 -7.77 28.10 12.36
CA SER A 404 -7.55 29.37 11.66
C SER A 404 -8.74 29.77 10.80
N ILE A 405 -9.38 28.83 10.10
CA ILE A 405 -10.59 29.08 9.32
C ILE A 405 -11.74 29.48 10.25
N GLY A 406 -11.96 28.73 11.33
CA GLY A 406 -13.02 29.00 12.32
C GLY A 406 -12.90 30.38 12.98
N ILE A 407 -11.68 30.89 13.17
CA ILE A 407 -11.45 32.22 13.75
C ILE A 407 -11.46 33.33 12.67
N TYR A 408 -10.82 33.10 11.52
CA TYR A 408 -10.59 34.14 10.52
C TYR A 408 -11.90 34.70 9.95
N ILE A 409 -12.87 33.84 9.62
CA ILE A 409 -14.12 34.25 8.99
C ILE A 409 -14.93 35.20 9.90
N PRO A 410 -15.25 34.85 11.16
CA PRO A 410 -15.97 35.76 12.05
C PRO A 410 -15.10 36.95 12.49
N ALA A 411 -13.79 36.78 12.70
CA ALA A 411 -12.91 37.89 13.04
C ALA A 411 -12.91 38.98 11.96
N ARG A 412 -12.93 38.59 10.67
CA ARG A 412 -13.06 39.51 9.55
C ARG A 412 -14.42 40.20 9.52
N SER A 413 -15.50 39.48 9.80
CA SER A 413 -16.85 40.06 9.90
C SER A 413 -16.93 41.12 11.01
N ILE A 414 -16.52 40.77 12.22
CA ILE A 414 -16.62 41.63 13.41
C ILE A 414 -15.69 42.82 13.31
N SER A 415 -14.47 42.63 12.80
CA SER A 415 -13.51 43.72 12.60
C SER A 415 -13.89 44.69 11.48
N ARG A 416 -14.99 44.48 10.77
CA ARG A 416 -15.56 45.43 9.80
C ARG A 416 -16.75 46.23 10.34
N ILE A 417 -17.32 45.84 11.48
CA ILE A 417 -18.46 46.52 12.10
C ILE A 417 -18.03 47.90 12.62
N THR A 418 -18.85 48.92 12.37
CA THR A 418 -18.68 50.30 12.84
C THR A 418 -18.90 50.38 14.37
N PRO A 419 -18.16 51.19 15.14
CA PRO A 419 -18.32 51.28 16.60
C PRO A 419 -19.76 51.59 17.03
N VAL A 420 -20.48 52.36 16.21
CA VAL A 420 -21.89 52.73 16.42
C VAL A 420 -22.82 51.51 16.40
N ASP A 421 -22.57 50.53 15.53
CA ASP A 421 -23.40 49.30 15.42
C ASP A 421 -22.99 48.21 16.41
N ALA A 422 -21.87 48.38 17.12
CA ALA A 422 -21.44 47.46 18.17
C ALA A 422 -22.02 47.82 19.55
N LEU A 423 -22.40 49.10 19.74
CA LEU A 423 -22.96 49.63 20.99
C LEU A 423 -24.49 49.84 20.94
N ARG A 424 -25.11 49.67 19.77
CA ARG A 424 -26.56 49.87 19.55
C ARG A 424 -27.40 48.58 19.63
N ASP A 425 -26.74 47.43 19.86
CA ASP A 425 -27.39 46.13 20.12
C ASP A 425 -27.67 45.92 21.64
N GLU A 426 -27.52 46.96 22.47
CA GLU A 426 -28.20 47.12 23.77
C GLU A 426 -29.55 47.82 23.56
#